data_AF-A0A2P4Q657-F1
#
_entry.id   AF-A0A2P4Q657-F1
#
_cell.length_a   1.000
_cell.length_b   1.000
_cell.length_c   1.000
_cell.angle_alpha   90.00
_cell.angle_beta   90.00
_cell.angle_gamma   90.00
#
_symmetry.space_group_name_H-M   'P 1'
#
loop_
_entity.id
_entity.type
_entity.pdbx_description
1 polymer ?
#
loop_
_entity_poly.entity_id
_entity_poly.type
_entity_poly.pdbx_seq_one_letter_code
_entity_poly.pdbx_strand_id
1 'polypeptide(L)'
;MPNTDNYKFHIPFYVTNDQHSKIIKENVNFLNACLHIALTSQIPDDTIPWVETYNLIPNMFIPVKYCDIIPKDPIYIFTTEGEIYIPPGSREWFTYMYNLERRIRRQQRFDEIAPEATYHGTTFKHLCSRLHHQECLTHIQNTYDEYIRHHIANKNHPDHINNDRKQKNLNRNLNKILSNLKKVAPDTHYGISDDTKAIER
;
A
#
# COMPACT_ATOMS: atom_id res chain seq x y z
N MET A 1 27.09 27.80 -18.69
CA MET A 1 25.69 27.31 -18.56
C MET A 1 24.76 28.50 -18.79
N PRO A 2 23.64 28.36 -19.52
CA PRO A 2 22.72 29.47 -19.72
C PRO A 2 21.99 29.82 -18.40
N ASN A 3 21.81 31.11 -18.14
CA ASN A 3 21.16 31.64 -16.94
C ASN A 3 19.63 31.47 -17.02
N THR A 4 19.02 31.01 -15.92
CA THR A 4 17.57 30.79 -15.77
C THR A 4 16.74 32.04 -15.95
N ASP A 5 17.32 33.22 -15.77
CA ASP A 5 16.65 34.52 -15.91
C ASP A 5 16.29 34.88 -17.36
N ASN A 6 16.78 34.11 -18.34
CA ASN A 6 16.61 34.42 -19.76
C ASN A 6 15.32 33.82 -20.39
N TYR A 7 14.48 33.16 -19.60
CA TYR A 7 13.27 32.51 -20.07
C TYR A 7 12.02 33.05 -19.38
N LYS A 8 10.96 33.31 -20.16
CA LYS A 8 9.68 33.88 -19.71
C LYS A 8 8.73 32.86 -19.05
N PHE A 9 9.12 31.59 -18.97
CA PHE A 9 8.35 30.51 -18.36
C PHE A 9 9.18 29.81 -17.28
N HIS A 10 8.53 29.35 -16.22
CA HIS A 10 9.19 28.61 -15.14
C HIS A 10 9.71 27.27 -15.66
N ILE A 11 11.03 27.07 -15.58
CA ILE A 11 11.66 25.77 -15.80
C ILE A 11 11.49 24.97 -14.51
N PRO A 12 10.74 23.86 -14.50
CA PRO A 12 10.60 23.04 -13.30
C PRO A 12 11.94 22.39 -12.95
N PHE A 13 12.36 22.51 -11.69
CA PHE A 13 13.54 21.85 -11.17
C PHE A 13 13.18 20.41 -10.78
N TYR A 14 13.70 19.41 -11.49
CA TYR A 14 13.46 18.00 -11.19
C TYR A 14 14.62 17.44 -10.35
N VAL A 15 14.29 16.94 -9.15
CA VAL A 15 15.25 16.21 -8.32
C VAL A 15 15.45 14.81 -8.93
N THR A 16 16.66 14.50 -9.37
CA THR A 16 16.99 13.17 -9.87
C THR A 16 17.04 12.17 -8.72
N ASN A 17 15.94 11.45 -8.48
CA ASN A 17 15.89 10.37 -7.51
C ASN A 17 16.22 9.04 -8.19
N ASP A 18 17.45 8.54 -8.03
CA ASP A 18 17.94 7.31 -8.68
C ASP A 18 17.09 6.07 -8.32
N GLN A 19 16.48 6.05 -7.13
CA GLN A 19 15.57 4.99 -6.70
C GLN A 19 14.32 4.90 -7.60
N HIS A 20 13.83 6.03 -8.10
CA HIS A 20 12.68 6.04 -9.02
C HIS A 20 13.01 5.36 -10.35
N SER A 21 14.23 5.50 -10.85
CA SER A 21 14.62 4.92 -12.14
C SER A 21 14.50 3.40 -12.19
N LYS A 22 14.93 2.72 -11.11
CA LYS A 22 14.86 1.26 -10.99
C LYS A 22 13.40 0.80 -10.84
N ILE A 23 12.64 1.47 -9.98
CA ILE A 23 11.21 1.18 -9.75
C ILE A 23 10.42 1.38 -11.05
N ILE A 24 10.68 2.44 -11.81
CA ILE A 24 10.04 2.70 -13.10
C ILE A 24 10.37 1.57 -14.07
N LYS A 25 11.65 1.23 -14.26
CA LYS A 25 12.09 0.17 -15.18
C LYS A 25 11.45 -1.19 -14.88
N GLU A 26 11.40 -1.59 -13.61
CA GLU A 26 10.75 -2.83 -13.20
C GLU A 26 9.25 -2.79 -13.51
N ASN A 27 8.57 -1.69 -13.17
CA ASN A 27 7.13 -1.55 -13.43
C ASN A 27 6.78 -1.43 -14.92
N VAL A 28 7.66 -0.88 -15.75
CA VAL A 28 7.54 -0.85 -17.22
C VAL A 28 7.46 -2.28 -17.75
N ASN A 29 8.41 -3.14 -17.36
CA ASN A 29 8.44 -4.53 -17.81
C ASN A 29 7.16 -5.29 -17.44
N PHE A 30 6.62 -5.03 -16.24
CA PHE A 30 5.35 -5.62 -15.80
C PHE A 30 4.12 -5.16 -16.58
N LEU A 31 4.20 -4.03 -17.29
CA LEU A 31 3.15 -3.53 -18.15
C LEU A 31 3.29 -4.03 -19.60
N ASN A 32 4.10 -5.07 -19.83
CA ASN A 32 4.46 -5.56 -21.17
C ASN A 32 5.02 -4.43 -22.04
N ALA A 33 5.84 -3.57 -21.45
CA ALA A 33 6.55 -2.52 -22.15
C ALA A 33 8.05 -2.65 -21.91
N CYS A 34 8.85 -2.05 -22.78
CA CYS A 34 10.28 -1.89 -22.59
C CYS A 34 10.71 -0.44 -22.82
N LEU A 35 11.80 -0.08 -22.12
CA LEU A 35 12.52 1.17 -22.32
C LEU A 35 13.72 0.86 -23.22
N HIS A 36 13.75 1.44 -24.42
CA HIS A 36 14.92 1.35 -25.29
C HIS A 36 15.95 2.38 -24.87
N ILE A 37 17.04 1.91 -24.25
CA ILE A 37 18.20 2.75 -23.96
C ILE A 37 18.75 3.19 -25.30
N ALA A 38 18.74 4.50 -25.58
CA ALA A 38 19.41 5.03 -26.75
C ALA A 38 20.90 4.65 -26.65
N LEU A 39 21.31 3.59 -27.35
CA LEU A 39 22.71 3.26 -27.49
C LEU A 39 23.33 4.46 -28.22
N THR A 40 24.18 5.20 -27.52
CA THR A 40 24.90 6.34 -28.06
C THR A 40 25.63 5.94 -29.34
N SER A 41 25.15 6.48 -30.47
CA SER A 41 25.85 6.77 -31.72
C SER A 41 26.73 5.66 -32.32
N GLN A 42 26.31 5.09 -33.46
CA GLN A 42 27.06 5.17 -34.72
C GLN A 42 26.28 4.52 -35.86
N ILE A 43 26.41 5.14 -37.04
CA ILE A 43 25.86 4.79 -38.37
C ILE A 43 24.50 5.46 -38.67
N PRO A 44 24.46 6.52 -39.52
CA PRO A 44 23.23 6.91 -40.18
C PRO A 44 22.95 5.83 -41.23
N ASP A 45 22.08 4.88 -40.90
CA ASP A 45 21.48 4.03 -41.90
C ASP A 45 20.25 4.77 -42.43
N ASP A 46 20.31 5.22 -43.69
CA ASP A 46 19.27 6.03 -44.39
C ASP A 46 17.94 5.27 -44.57
N THR A 47 17.80 4.10 -43.95
CA THR A 47 16.64 3.21 -44.03
C THR A 47 15.72 3.29 -42.79
N ILE A 48 16.09 4.01 -41.74
CA ILE A 48 15.24 4.13 -40.53
C ILE A 48 14.28 5.31 -40.71
N PRO A 49 12.95 5.10 -40.71
CA PRO A 49 11.98 6.19 -40.78
C PRO A 49 12.23 7.11 -39.59
N TRP A 50 12.46 8.40 -39.87
CA TRP A 50 12.71 9.47 -38.92
C TRP A 50 11.89 9.34 -37.62
N VAL A 51 12.47 8.70 -36.59
CA VAL A 51 11.91 8.74 -35.25
C VAL A 51 12.38 10.05 -34.65
N GLU A 52 11.44 10.96 -34.43
CA GLU A 52 11.68 12.23 -33.74
C GLU A 52 12.42 11.95 -32.43
N THR A 53 13.54 12.64 -32.20
CA THR A 53 14.36 12.47 -30.98
C THR A 53 13.46 12.59 -29.75
N TYR A 54 13.48 11.56 -28.90
CA TYR A 54 12.60 11.47 -27.74
C TYR A 54 12.76 12.72 -26.85
N ASN A 55 11.75 13.58 -26.86
CA ASN A 55 11.71 14.76 -26.02
C ASN A 55 11.32 14.33 -24.60
N LEU A 56 12.32 14.28 -23.71
CA LEU A 56 12.20 13.93 -22.28
C LEU A 56 11.09 14.70 -21.54
N ILE A 57 10.77 15.89 -22.04
CA ILE A 57 9.73 16.76 -21.52
C ILE A 57 8.80 17.11 -22.69
N PRO A 58 7.68 16.39 -22.85
CA PRO A 58 6.70 16.68 -23.86
C PRO A 58 6.23 18.13 -23.71
N ASN A 59 6.19 18.90 -24.81
CA ASN A 59 5.71 20.29 -24.80
C ASN A 59 4.17 20.34 -24.68
N MET A 60 3.65 19.91 -23.55
CA MET A 60 2.22 19.83 -23.25
C MET A 60 1.96 19.88 -21.75
N PHE A 61 0.70 20.01 -21.36
CA PHE A 61 0.30 19.92 -19.96
C PHE A 61 0.45 18.49 -19.42
N ILE A 62 1.26 18.34 -18.37
CA ILE A 62 1.47 17.07 -17.68
C ILE A 62 0.99 17.22 -16.22
N PRO A 63 0.04 16.40 -15.76
CA PRO A 63 -0.34 16.38 -14.36
C PRO A 63 0.86 16.14 -13.44
N VAL A 64 0.94 16.90 -12.33
CA VAL A 64 2.06 16.84 -11.36
C VAL A 64 2.38 15.42 -10.90
N LYS A 65 1.35 14.59 -10.69
CA LYS A 65 1.50 13.17 -10.30
C LYS A 65 2.27 12.29 -11.29
N TYR A 66 2.45 12.73 -12.53
CA TYR A 66 3.19 12.00 -13.55
C TYR A 66 4.63 12.51 -13.72
N CYS A 67 4.94 13.73 -13.25
CA CYS A 67 6.25 14.37 -13.45
C CYS A 67 7.43 13.51 -12.97
N ASP A 68 7.30 12.88 -11.80
CA ASP A 68 8.40 12.12 -11.18
C ASP A 68 8.54 10.68 -11.73
N ILE A 69 7.64 10.28 -12.64
CA ILE A 69 7.58 8.93 -13.19
C ILE A 69 7.67 8.92 -14.72
N ILE A 70 7.88 10.07 -15.36
CA ILE A 70 8.12 10.15 -16.81
C ILE A 70 9.38 9.34 -17.13
N PRO A 71 9.28 8.32 -17.99
CA PRO A 71 10.46 7.58 -18.40
C PRO A 71 11.46 8.47 -19.13
N LYS A 72 12.76 8.27 -18.86
CA LYS A 72 13.84 8.97 -19.56
C LYS A 72 14.09 8.42 -20.96
N ASP A 73 13.59 7.22 -21.24
CA ASP A 73 13.79 6.51 -22.49
C ASP A 73 12.43 6.31 -23.19
N PRO A 74 12.40 6.18 -24.52
CA PRO A 74 11.20 5.89 -25.27
C PRO A 74 10.55 4.58 -24.83
N ILE A 75 9.22 4.60 -24.75
CA ILE A 75 8.39 3.49 -24.29
C ILE A 75 7.86 2.74 -25.50
N TYR A 76 8.07 1.42 -25.50
CA TYR A 76 7.52 0.51 -26.49
C TYR A 76 6.63 -0.51 -25.79
N ILE A 77 5.46 -0.82 -26.35
CA ILE A 77 4.61 -1.92 -25.88
C ILE A 77 4.75 -3.14 -26.78
N PHE A 78 4.75 -4.32 -26.18
CA PHE A 78 4.76 -5.58 -26.92
C PHE A 78 3.35 -5.92 -27.43
N THR A 79 3.23 -6.10 -28.74
CA THR A 79 2.03 -6.61 -29.41
C THR A 79 2.33 -7.88 -30.19
N THR A 80 1.30 -8.55 -30.70
CA THR A 80 1.45 -9.75 -31.54
C THR A 80 2.24 -9.49 -32.81
N GLU A 81 2.32 -8.25 -33.26
CA GLU A 81 2.97 -7.83 -34.51
C GLU A 81 4.36 -7.20 -34.28
N GLY A 82 4.78 -7.04 -33.03
CA GLY A 82 6.07 -6.46 -32.66
C GLY A 82 5.97 -5.38 -31.58
N GLU A 83 7.02 -4.58 -31.47
CA GLU A 83 7.12 -3.46 -30.52
C GLU A 83 6.52 -2.19 -31.11
N ILE A 84 5.51 -1.62 -30.45
CA ILE A 84 4.86 -0.38 -30.88
C ILE A 84 5.34 0.77 -30.00
N TYR A 85 5.96 1.77 -30.62
CA TYR A 85 6.34 3.02 -29.95
C TYR A 85 5.11 3.78 -29.47
N ILE A 86 5.13 4.23 -28.21
CA ILE A 86 4.10 5.10 -27.66
C ILE A 86 4.59 6.55 -27.68
N PRO A 87 4.04 7.40 -28.56
CA PRO A 87 4.43 8.80 -28.62
C PRO A 87 3.98 9.56 -27.36
N PRO A 88 4.86 10.32 -26.70
CA PRO A 88 4.48 11.14 -25.56
C PRO A 88 3.31 12.07 -25.87
N GLY A 89 2.34 12.11 -24.96
CA GLY A 89 1.12 12.91 -25.10
C GLY A 89 -0.03 12.29 -25.87
N SER A 90 0.18 11.11 -26.45
CA SER A 90 -0.93 10.35 -27.03
C SER A 90 -1.86 9.81 -25.93
N ARG A 91 -3.05 9.35 -26.34
CA ARG A 91 -4.00 8.71 -25.42
C ARG A 91 -3.40 7.45 -24.79
N GLU A 92 -2.67 6.68 -25.58
CA GLU A 92 -1.97 5.47 -25.19
C GLU A 92 -0.90 5.79 -24.14
N TRP A 93 -0.16 6.89 -24.34
CA TRP A 93 0.81 7.37 -23.37
C TRP A 93 0.18 7.72 -22.03
N PHE A 94 -0.91 8.50 -22.02
CA PHE A 94 -1.60 8.80 -20.77
C PHE A 94 -2.20 7.57 -20.09
N THR A 95 -2.66 6.59 -20.87
CA THR A 95 -3.16 5.31 -20.33
C THR A 95 -2.04 4.51 -19.68
N TYR A 96 -0.88 4.46 -20.34
CA TYR A 96 0.32 3.83 -19.80
C TYR A 96 0.78 4.52 -18.51
N MET A 97 0.93 5.84 -18.51
CA MET A 97 1.35 6.62 -17.35
C MET A 97 0.40 6.45 -16.16
N TYR A 98 -0.91 6.38 -16.41
CA TYR A 98 -1.90 6.08 -15.38
C TYR A 98 -1.67 4.71 -14.73
N ASN A 99 -1.44 3.66 -15.54
CA ASN A 99 -1.20 2.32 -15.04
C ASN A 99 0.13 2.21 -14.27
N LEU A 100 1.18 2.86 -14.79
CA LEU A 100 2.49 2.94 -14.15
C LEU A 100 2.38 3.60 -12.77
N GLU A 101 1.77 4.78 -12.72
CA GLU A 101 1.55 5.52 -11.47
C GLU A 101 0.74 4.73 -10.45
N ARG A 102 -0.35 4.08 -10.89
CA ARG A 102 -1.20 3.25 -10.03
C ARG A 102 -0.43 2.07 -9.45
N ARG A 103 0.52 1.51 -10.21
CA ARG A 103 1.35 0.39 -9.78
C ARG A 103 2.42 0.84 -8.80
N ILE A 104 3.11 1.94 -9.07
CA ILE A 104 4.09 2.55 -8.15
C ILE A 104 3.44 2.86 -6.80
N ARG A 105 2.26 3.50 -6.79
CA ARG A 105 1.52 3.80 -5.55
C ARG A 105 1.14 2.56 -4.75
N ARG A 106 0.83 1.45 -5.41
CA ARG A 106 0.53 0.17 -4.73
C ARG A 106 1.78 -0.46 -4.15
N GLN A 107 2.89 -0.42 -4.87
CA GLN A 107 4.17 -0.95 -4.40
C GLN A 107 4.65 -0.17 -3.18
N GLN A 108 4.62 1.17 -3.23
CA GLN A 108 4.97 2.03 -2.09
C GLN A 108 4.14 1.69 -0.85
N ARG A 109 2.81 1.58 -0.98
CA ARG A 109 1.94 1.16 0.13
C ARG A 109 2.29 -0.23 0.66
N PHE A 110 2.66 -1.16 -0.21
CA PHE A 110 3.08 -2.49 0.20
C PHE A 110 4.40 -2.42 0.97
N ASP A 111 5.40 -1.69 0.46
CA ASP A 111 6.72 -1.55 1.08
C ASP A 111 6.66 -0.83 2.43
N GLU A 112 5.76 0.14 2.58
CA GLU A 112 5.50 0.85 3.85
C GLU A 112 4.90 -0.09 4.91
N ILE A 113 3.99 -0.99 4.53
CA ILE A 113 3.17 -1.77 5.45
C ILE A 113 3.71 -3.20 5.66
N ALA A 114 4.45 -3.74 4.70
CA ALA A 114 5.01 -5.11 4.77
C ALA A 114 5.88 -5.37 6.00
N PRO A 115 6.73 -4.43 6.48
CA PRO A 115 7.50 -4.62 7.70
C PRO A 115 6.58 -4.79 8.93
N GLU A 116 5.51 -3.99 9.02
CA GLU A 116 4.54 -4.06 10.11
C GLU A 116 3.74 -5.38 10.06
N ALA A 117 3.28 -5.77 8.87
CA ALA A 117 2.63 -7.07 8.67
C ALA A 117 3.54 -8.24 9.11
N THR A 118 4.82 -8.17 8.75
CA THR A 118 5.83 -9.18 9.15
C THR A 118 6.04 -9.19 10.66
N TYR A 119 6.14 -8.01 11.29
CA TYR A 119 6.27 -7.88 12.74
C TYR A 119 5.08 -8.53 13.48
N HIS A 120 3.86 -8.35 12.98
CA HIS A 120 2.65 -8.96 13.55
C HIS A 120 2.40 -10.41 13.12
N GLY A 121 3.30 -11.00 12.30
CA GLY A 121 3.18 -12.37 11.80
C GLY A 121 1.96 -12.56 10.88
N THR A 122 1.61 -11.56 10.08
CA THR A 122 0.44 -11.57 9.20
C THR A 122 0.80 -11.06 7.81
N THR A 123 -0.14 -11.13 6.86
CA THR A 123 0.07 -10.58 5.51
C THR A 123 -0.47 -9.15 5.42
N PHE A 124 0.02 -8.38 4.44
CA PHE A 124 -0.47 -7.03 4.13
C PHE A 124 -2.01 -6.96 4.06
N LYS A 125 -2.64 -7.97 3.46
CA LYS A 125 -4.10 -8.05 3.28
C LYS A 125 -4.84 -8.18 4.61
N HIS A 126 -4.21 -8.77 5.62
CA HIS A 126 -4.83 -9.12 6.89
C HIS A 126 -4.37 -8.24 8.06
N LEU A 127 -3.41 -7.33 7.86
CA LEU A 127 -2.87 -6.48 8.93
C LEU A 127 -3.95 -5.68 9.67
N CYS A 128 -4.82 -4.96 8.96
CA CYS A 128 -5.87 -4.16 9.62
C CYS A 128 -6.79 -5.03 10.49
N SER A 129 -7.13 -6.21 10.01
CA SER A 129 -7.93 -7.18 10.78
C SER A 129 -7.14 -7.64 12.00
N ARG A 130 -5.86 -8.01 11.83
CA ARG A 130 -4.98 -8.46 12.91
C ARG A 130 -4.84 -7.42 14.02
N LEU A 131 -4.60 -6.16 13.67
CA LEU A 131 -4.51 -5.04 14.61
C LEU A 131 -5.83 -4.85 15.35
N HIS A 132 -6.95 -4.83 14.63
CA HIS A 132 -8.28 -4.70 15.24
C HIS A 132 -8.59 -5.85 16.21
N HIS A 133 -8.25 -7.09 15.84
CA HIS A 133 -8.41 -8.24 16.75
C HIS A 133 -7.56 -8.08 18.00
N GLN A 134 -6.31 -7.65 17.86
CA GLN A 134 -5.42 -7.39 18.99
C GLN A 134 -6.00 -6.31 19.93
N GLU A 135 -6.52 -5.21 19.38
CA GLU A 135 -7.18 -4.15 20.14
C GLU A 135 -8.42 -4.66 20.88
N CYS A 136 -9.30 -5.38 20.20
CA CYS A 136 -10.51 -5.94 20.79
C CYS A 136 -10.18 -6.92 21.93
N LEU A 137 -9.22 -7.82 21.71
CA LEU A 137 -8.78 -8.77 22.75
C LEU A 137 -8.17 -8.05 23.95
N THR A 138 -7.34 -7.02 23.71
CA THR A 138 -6.75 -6.20 24.77
C THR A 138 -7.83 -5.46 25.56
N HIS A 139 -8.81 -4.88 24.87
CA HIS A 139 -9.94 -4.21 25.50
C HIS A 139 -10.78 -5.17 26.34
N ILE A 140 -11.10 -6.35 25.80
CA ILE A 140 -11.86 -7.39 26.51
C ILE A 140 -11.10 -7.85 27.76
N GLN A 141 -9.78 -8.09 27.64
CA GLN A 141 -8.95 -8.51 28.76
C GLN A 141 -8.94 -7.45 29.87
N ASN A 142 -8.66 -6.19 29.53
CA ASN A 142 -8.57 -5.10 30.50
C ASN A 142 -9.91 -4.87 31.21
N THR A 143 -11.02 -4.85 30.46
CA THR A 143 -12.36 -4.66 31.02
C THR A 143 -12.78 -5.83 31.91
N TYR A 144 -12.44 -7.06 31.54
CA TYR A 144 -12.66 -8.24 32.36
C TYR A 144 -11.86 -8.15 33.66
N ASP A 145 -10.55 -7.90 33.59
CA ASP A 145 -9.66 -7.86 34.75
C ASP A 145 -10.02 -6.74 35.73
N GLU A 146 -10.39 -5.56 35.22
CA GLU A 146 -10.92 -4.47 36.04
C GLU A 146 -12.23 -4.86 36.74
N TYR A 147 -13.19 -5.40 35.99
CA TYR A 147 -14.47 -5.79 36.57
C TYR A 147 -14.35 -6.91 37.60
N ILE A 148 -13.55 -7.94 37.32
CA ILE A 148 -13.37 -9.07 38.22
C ILE A 148 -12.72 -8.64 39.53
N ARG A 149 -11.74 -7.71 39.50
CA ARG A 149 -11.16 -7.13 40.72
C ARG A 149 -12.22 -6.51 41.61
N HIS A 150 -13.09 -5.66 41.06
CA HIS A 150 -14.19 -5.05 41.81
C HIS A 150 -15.25 -6.07 42.24
N HIS A 151 -15.56 -7.05 41.39
CA HIS A 151 -16.53 -8.09 41.69
C HIS A 151 -16.09 -8.94 42.88
N ILE A 152 -14.82 -9.35 42.93
CA ILE A 152 -14.26 -10.11 44.05
C ILE A 152 -14.28 -9.26 45.33
N ALA A 153 -13.85 -8.00 45.26
CA ALA A 153 -13.88 -7.09 46.41
C ALA A 153 -15.31 -6.91 46.96
N ASN A 154 -16.28 -6.67 46.10
CA ASN A 154 -17.68 -6.52 46.49
C ASN A 154 -18.28 -7.82 47.01
N LYS A 155 -17.95 -8.96 46.40
CA LYS A 155 -18.44 -10.27 46.83
C LYS A 155 -17.96 -10.61 48.25
N ASN A 156 -16.74 -10.21 48.59
CA ASN A 156 -16.12 -10.41 49.89
C ASN A 156 -16.39 -9.27 50.89
N HIS A 157 -17.19 -8.26 50.52
CA HIS A 157 -17.52 -7.17 51.42
C HIS A 157 -18.47 -7.65 52.52
N PRO A 158 -18.29 -7.25 53.79
CA PRO A 158 -19.14 -7.69 54.91
C PRO A 158 -20.64 -7.47 54.66
N ASP A 159 -21.02 -6.34 54.06
CA ASP A 159 -22.42 -6.03 53.72
C ASP A 159 -23.03 -6.87 52.58
N HIS A 160 -22.19 -7.61 51.86
CA HIS A 160 -22.55 -8.40 50.69
C HIS A 160 -22.46 -9.90 50.97
N ILE A 161 -21.49 -10.37 51.77
CA ILE A 161 -21.25 -11.81 52.06
C ILE A 161 -22.53 -12.51 52.55
N ASN A 162 -23.21 -11.92 53.53
CA ASN A 162 -24.41 -12.52 54.14
C ASN A 162 -25.73 -12.02 53.52
N ASN A 163 -25.65 -11.30 52.38
CA ASN A 163 -26.84 -10.72 51.75
C ASN A 163 -27.13 -11.36 50.40
N ASP A 164 -28.03 -12.35 50.41
CA ASP A 164 -28.46 -13.11 49.23
C ASP A 164 -28.94 -12.23 48.07
N ARG A 165 -29.66 -11.14 48.38
CA ARG A 165 -30.18 -10.23 47.35
C ARG A 165 -29.03 -9.52 46.64
N LYS A 166 -28.04 -9.03 47.40
CA LYS A 166 -26.88 -8.33 46.83
C LYS A 166 -25.97 -9.30 46.08
N GLN A 167 -25.75 -10.53 46.58
CA GLN A 167 -25.04 -11.59 45.86
C GLN A 167 -25.70 -11.94 44.53
N LYS A 168 -27.03 -12.13 44.52
CA LYS A 168 -27.80 -12.36 43.27
C LYS A 168 -27.65 -11.22 42.28
N ASN A 169 -27.65 -9.97 42.74
CA ASN A 169 -27.47 -8.81 41.87
C ASN A 169 -26.06 -8.72 41.28
N LEU A 170 -25.01 -8.99 42.07
CA LEU A 170 -23.63 -9.05 41.60
C LEU A 170 -23.46 -10.11 40.49
N ASN A 171 -24.05 -11.29 40.68
CA ASN A 171 -24.01 -12.37 39.68
C ASN A 171 -24.77 -12.00 38.39
N ARG A 172 -25.93 -11.33 38.49
CA ARG A 172 -26.63 -10.82 37.30
C ARG A 172 -25.80 -9.80 36.53
N ASN A 173 -25.11 -8.91 37.24
CA ASN A 173 -24.25 -7.90 36.61
C ASN A 173 -23.03 -8.54 35.93
N LEU A 174 -22.43 -9.55 36.54
CA LEU A 174 -21.37 -10.35 35.91
C LEU A 174 -21.86 -10.97 34.60
N ASN A 175 -23.01 -11.65 34.60
CA ASN A 175 -23.57 -12.26 33.39
C ASN A 175 -23.85 -11.23 32.27
N LYS A 176 -24.32 -10.02 32.63
CA LYS A 176 -24.52 -8.94 31.65
C LYS A 176 -23.20 -8.52 31.00
N ILE A 177 -22.15 -8.33 31.80
CA ILE A 177 -20.84 -7.93 31.28
C ILE A 177 -20.25 -9.03 30.39
N LEU A 178 -20.28 -10.28 30.83
CA LEU A 178 -19.82 -11.41 30.00
C LEU A 178 -20.57 -11.48 28.67
N SER A 179 -21.89 -11.24 28.68
CA SER A 179 -22.68 -11.20 27.45
C SER A 179 -22.32 -10.03 26.53
N ASN A 180 -21.93 -8.88 27.09
CA ASN A 180 -21.52 -7.71 26.32
C ASN A 180 -20.11 -7.92 25.74
N LEU A 181 -19.17 -8.46 26.52
CA LEU A 181 -17.83 -8.79 26.04
C LEU A 181 -17.88 -9.80 24.87
N LYS A 182 -18.79 -10.78 24.95
CA LYS A 182 -19.00 -11.74 23.86
C LYS A 182 -19.48 -11.10 22.55
N LYS A 183 -20.21 -9.98 22.61
CA LYS A 183 -20.65 -9.23 21.42
C LYS A 183 -19.55 -8.38 20.81
N VAL A 184 -18.59 -7.94 21.62
CA VAL A 184 -17.44 -7.12 21.20
C VAL A 184 -16.31 -7.99 20.66
N ALA A 185 -16.29 -9.28 21.03
CA ALA A 185 -15.34 -10.23 20.47
C ALA A 185 -15.45 -10.26 18.94
N PRO A 186 -14.32 -10.19 18.22
CA PRO A 186 -14.33 -10.18 16.77
C PRO A 186 -14.97 -11.47 16.22
N ASP A 187 -15.87 -11.33 15.24
CA ASP A 187 -16.53 -12.46 14.59
C ASP A 187 -15.49 -13.30 13.83
N THR A 188 -15.48 -14.61 14.09
CA THR A 188 -14.64 -15.61 13.40
C THR A 188 -15.00 -15.82 11.92
N HIS A 189 -15.88 -15.00 11.34
CA HIS A 189 -16.42 -15.20 10.00
C HIS A 189 -15.50 -14.72 8.86
N TYR A 190 -14.34 -14.12 9.14
CA TYR A 190 -13.33 -13.83 8.12
C TYR A 190 -12.07 -14.67 8.31
N GLY A 191 -12.10 -15.85 7.68
CA GLY A 191 -10.93 -16.56 7.14
C GLY A 191 -9.69 -16.58 8.01
N ILE A 192 -9.68 -17.43 9.03
CA ILE A 192 -8.44 -17.97 9.59
C ILE A 192 -7.83 -18.84 8.47
N SER A 193 -6.98 -18.25 7.63
CA SER A 193 -6.08 -19.03 6.78
C SER A 193 -4.97 -19.54 7.69
N ASP A 194 -5.04 -20.84 7.97
CA ASP A 194 -4.03 -21.59 8.69
C ASP A 194 -2.79 -21.76 7.79
N ASP A 195 -1.95 -20.73 7.73
CA ASP A 195 -0.78 -20.66 6.83
C ASP A 195 0.42 -21.49 7.35
N THR A 196 0.29 -22.26 8.44
CA THR A 196 1.39 -23.10 8.95
C THR A 196 1.70 -24.34 8.11
N LYS A 197 0.91 -24.64 7.06
CA LYS A 197 1.14 -25.80 6.19
C LYS A 197 2.43 -25.72 5.35
N ALA A 198 3.08 -24.56 5.25
CA ALA A 198 4.26 -24.37 4.41
C ALA A 198 5.61 -24.74 5.08
N ILE A 199 5.62 -25.03 6.39
CA ILE A 199 6.86 -25.30 7.16
C ILE A 199 7.06 -26.81 7.43
N GLU A 200 6.09 -27.65 7.10
CA GLU A 200 6.24 -29.11 7.14
C GLU A 200 6.94 -29.62 5.85
N ARG A 201 8.27 -29.55 5.83
CA ARG A 201 9.12 -30.32 4.91
C ARG A 201 10.34 -30.88 5.61
#